data_AF-A0A965ZU68-F1
#
_entry.id   AF-A0A965ZU68-F1
#
_cell.length_a   1.000
_cell.length_b   1.000
_cell.length_c   1.000
_cell.angle_alpha   90.00
_cell.angle_beta   90.00
_cell.angle_gamma   90.00
#
_symmetry.space_group_name_H-M   'P 1'
#
loop_
_entity.id
_entity.type
_entity.pdbx_description
1 polymer ?
#
loop_
_entity_poly.entity_id
_entity_poly.type
_entity_poly.pdbx_seq_one_letter_code
_entity_poly.pdbx_strand_id
1 'polypeptide(L)'
;RKDLLTEEFIKKLHTRMFGDVWTWAGDFRKTERNIGIDPVRIPVELRTLLDDVRYWIDQKTFSPDEIAVRFHHRLVAIHPFPNGNGRTARLLADLLVEELGGKLFTWGRASLTNAGEARSSYIDALRAADRHDIGPLLAFARS
;
A
#
# COMPACT_ATOMS: atom_id res chain seq x y z
N ARG A 1 17.02 0.58 13.69
CA ARG A 1 16.17 0.67 12.47
C ARG A 1 14.77 1.07 12.95
N LYS A 2 14.03 1.95 12.26
CA LYS A 2 12.68 2.39 12.72
C LYS A 2 11.65 1.33 12.29
N ASP A 3 10.72 0.97 13.17
CA ASP A 3 9.63 0.03 12.85
C ASP A 3 8.70 0.63 11.79
N LEU A 4 8.68 0.01 10.61
CA LEU A 4 7.87 0.38 9.45
C LEU A 4 6.36 0.17 9.72
N LEU A 5 6.02 -0.82 10.54
CA LEU A 5 4.67 -1.35 10.71
C LEU A 5 3.89 -0.61 11.80
N THR A 6 4.07 0.70 11.90
CA THR A 6 3.37 1.54 12.88
C THR A 6 2.55 2.61 12.19
N GLU A 7 1.40 2.97 12.77
CA GLU A 7 0.60 4.11 12.31
C GLU A 7 1.48 5.38 12.25
N GLU A 8 2.30 5.61 13.27
CA GLU A 8 3.19 6.77 13.36
C GLU A 8 4.16 6.82 12.16
N PHE A 9 4.77 5.70 11.78
CA PHE A 9 5.65 5.65 10.62
C PHE A 9 4.89 5.98 9.33
N ILE A 10 3.71 5.38 9.12
CA ILE A 10 2.89 5.60 7.93
C ILE A 10 2.48 7.07 7.82
N LYS A 11 2.03 7.68 8.91
CA LYS A 11 1.66 9.11 8.95
C LYS A 11 2.87 10.00 8.67
N LYS A 12 4.01 9.74 9.33
CA LYS A 12 5.26 10.49 9.10
C LYS A 12 5.77 10.35 7.66
N LEU A 13 5.67 9.17 7.07
CA LEU A 13 6.05 8.96 5.67
C LEU A 13 5.15 9.79 4.76
N HIS A 14 3.83 9.73 4.97
CA HIS A 14 2.89 10.54 4.20
C HIS A 14 3.15 12.04 4.35
N THR A 15 3.41 12.54 5.56
CA THR A 15 3.83 13.94 5.79
C THR A 15 5.10 14.29 5.01
N ARG A 16 6.12 13.43 5.02
CA ARG A 16 7.36 13.68 4.25
C ARG A 16 7.14 13.70 2.75
N MET A 17 6.22 12.88 2.25
CA MET A 17 5.93 12.82 0.82
C MET A 17 5.12 14.01 0.32
N PHE A 18 4.28 14.60 1.16
CA PHE A 18 3.25 15.54 0.71
C PHE A 18 3.06 16.81 1.56
N GLY A 19 3.84 16.98 2.63
CA GLY A 19 3.70 18.09 3.59
C GLY A 19 3.93 19.47 3.00
N ASP A 20 4.76 19.57 1.97
CA ASP A 20 5.00 20.83 1.25
C ASP A 20 3.83 21.21 0.31
N VAL A 21 2.91 20.27 0.05
CA VAL A 21 1.78 20.45 -0.87
C VAL A 21 0.45 20.54 -0.10
N TRP A 22 0.31 19.75 0.97
CA TRP A 22 -0.93 19.65 1.73
C TRP A 22 -0.67 19.79 3.24
N THR A 23 -1.38 20.73 3.86
CA THR A 23 -1.30 20.98 5.31
C THR A 23 -1.80 19.81 6.15
N TRP A 24 -2.68 18.98 5.61
CA TRP A 24 -3.21 17.77 6.27
C TRP A 24 -2.35 16.52 6.05
N ALA A 25 -1.19 16.63 5.40
CA ALA A 25 -0.38 15.46 5.09
C ALA A 25 0.05 14.73 6.37
N GLY A 26 -0.36 13.47 6.49
CA GLY A 26 -0.15 12.63 7.67
C GLY A 26 -1.39 12.50 8.55
N ASP A 27 -2.44 13.27 8.31
CA ASP A 27 -3.72 13.12 8.98
C ASP A 27 -4.67 12.22 8.20
N PHE A 28 -5.33 11.31 8.92
CA PHE A 28 -6.39 10.52 8.32
C PHE A 28 -7.54 11.41 7.84
N ARG A 29 -8.16 11.00 6.73
CA ARG A 29 -9.35 11.66 6.24
C ARG A 29 -10.47 11.52 7.28
N LYS A 30 -11.30 12.55 7.38
CA LYS A 30 -12.47 12.61 8.27
C LYS A 30 -13.79 12.52 7.51
N THR A 31 -13.74 12.43 6.19
CA THR A 31 -14.90 12.44 5.30
C THR A 31 -14.86 11.25 4.35
N GLU A 32 -16.05 10.86 3.89
CA GLU A 32 -16.20 9.83 2.88
C GLU A 32 -15.54 10.22 1.55
N ARG A 33 -15.17 9.19 0.80
CA ARG A 33 -14.62 9.26 -0.57
C ARG A 33 -15.22 8.15 -1.40
N ASN A 34 -15.10 8.26 -2.73
CA ASN A 34 -15.59 7.22 -3.65
C ASN A 34 -14.84 5.87 -3.51
N ILE A 35 -13.71 5.86 -2.79
CA ILE A 35 -12.87 4.69 -2.55
C ILE A 35 -12.44 4.75 -1.08
N GLY A 36 -12.42 3.59 -0.43
CA GLY A 36 -12.02 3.46 0.96
C GLY A 36 -13.15 2.96 1.84
N ILE A 37 -12.81 2.71 3.09
CA ILE A 37 -13.77 2.33 4.15
C ILE A 37 -14.40 3.57 4.81
N ASP A 38 -15.27 3.39 5.79
CA ASP A 38 -15.71 4.50 6.65
C ASP A 38 -14.50 5.14 7.38
N PRO A 39 -14.30 6.47 7.31
CA PRO A 39 -13.24 7.18 8.03
C PRO A 39 -13.07 6.78 9.50
N VAL A 40 -14.18 6.54 10.21
CA VAL A 40 -14.13 6.22 11.65
C VAL A 40 -13.47 4.86 11.92
N ARG A 41 -13.44 3.98 10.91
CA ARG A 41 -12.83 2.65 10.99
C ARG A 41 -11.36 2.65 10.61
N ILE A 42 -10.82 3.71 10.01
CA ILE A 42 -9.42 3.76 9.53
C ILE A 42 -8.41 3.36 10.61
N PRO A 43 -8.44 3.90 11.85
CA PRO A 43 -7.44 3.55 12.85
C PRO A 43 -7.47 2.04 13.21
N VAL A 44 -8.66 1.48 13.33
CA VAL A 44 -8.85 0.07 13.71
C VAL A 44 -8.41 -0.85 12.57
N GLU A 45 -8.88 -0.61 11.34
CA GLU A 45 -8.52 -1.45 10.19
C GLU A 45 -7.04 -1.34 9.84
N LEU A 46 -6.44 -0.16 10.01
CA LEU A 46 -4.99 -0.01 9.84
C LEU A 46 -4.24 -0.81 10.90
N ARG A 47 -4.68 -0.79 12.16
CA ARG A 47 -4.06 -1.58 13.22
C ARG A 47 -4.14 -3.08 12.91
N THR A 48 -5.32 -3.57 12.53
CA THR A 48 -5.51 -4.96 12.10
C THR A 48 -4.59 -5.33 10.95
N LEU A 49 -4.49 -4.48 9.91
CA LEU A 49 -3.58 -4.71 8.80
C LEU A 49 -2.12 -4.82 9.26
N LEU A 50 -1.67 -3.93 10.13
CA LEU A 50 -0.30 -3.94 10.63
C LEU A 50 0.00 -5.21 11.45
N ASP A 51 -0.95 -5.67 12.27
CA ASP A 51 -0.82 -6.89 13.06
C ASP A 51 -0.84 -8.15 12.17
N ASP A 52 -1.67 -8.18 11.13
CA ASP A 52 -1.68 -9.26 10.14
C ASP A 52 -0.34 -9.35 9.39
N VAL A 53 0.23 -8.20 8.99
CA VAL A 53 1.53 -8.18 8.30
C VAL A 53 2.64 -8.69 9.22
N ARG A 54 2.65 -8.29 10.50
CA ARG A 54 3.59 -8.85 11.49
C ARG A 54 3.44 -10.37 11.59
N TYR A 55 2.21 -10.85 11.70
CA TYR A 55 1.93 -12.28 11.77
C TYR A 55 2.43 -13.02 10.52
N TRP A 56 2.18 -12.50 9.32
CA TRP A 56 2.65 -13.12 8.07
C TRP A 56 4.18 -13.21 7.99
N ILE A 57 4.88 -12.22 8.52
CA ILE A 57 6.35 -12.22 8.59
C ILE A 57 6.82 -13.29 9.59
N ASP A 58 6.29 -13.26 10.82
CA ASP A 58 6.72 -14.15 11.90
C ASP A 58 6.46 -15.63 11.57
N GLN A 59 5.29 -15.92 10.97
CA GLN A 59 4.88 -17.27 10.60
C GLN A 59 5.33 -17.68 9.20
N LYS A 60 6.01 -16.78 8.47
CA LYS A 60 6.41 -17.00 7.06
C LYS A 60 5.23 -17.48 6.20
N THR A 61 4.04 -16.91 6.44
CA THR A 61 2.78 -17.35 5.81
C THR A 61 2.83 -17.22 4.30
N PHE A 62 3.53 -16.18 3.81
CA PHE A 62 3.70 -15.91 2.39
C PHE A 62 5.16 -15.55 2.08
N SER A 63 5.50 -15.51 0.78
CA SER A 63 6.79 -14.96 0.33
C SER A 63 6.91 -13.47 0.67
N PRO A 64 8.14 -12.92 0.82
CA PRO A 64 8.35 -11.49 1.04
C PRO A 64 7.60 -10.58 0.07
N ASP A 65 7.60 -10.95 -1.22
CA ASP A 65 6.88 -10.22 -2.27
C ASP A 65 5.38 -10.18 -2.00
N GLU A 66 4.80 -11.32 -1.66
CA GLU A 66 3.37 -11.43 -1.43
C GLU A 66 2.95 -10.73 -0.13
N ILE A 67 3.75 -10.79 0.93
CA ILE A 67 3.52 -10.00 2.15
C ILE A 67 3.43 -8.51 1.81
N ALA A 68 4.42 -7.99 1.07
CA ALA A 68 4.47 -6.58 0.71
C ALA A 68 3.34 -6.16 -0.24
N VAL A 69 3.00 -7.00 -1.22
CA VAL A 69 1.90 -6.73 -2.17
C VAL A 69 0.53 -6.78 -1.49
N ARG A 70 0.30 -7.72 -0.56
CA ARG A 70 -0.93 -7.77 0.25
C ARG A 70 -1.02 -6.57 1.19
N PHE A 71 0.10 -6.14 1.78
CA PHE A 71 0.14 -4.93 2.59
C PHE A 71 -0.25 -3.69 1.76
N HIS A 72 0.33 -3.54 0.57
CA HIS A 72 -0.03 -2.49 -0.38
C HIS A 72 -1.52 -2.52 -0.73
N HIS A 73 -2.06 -3.67 -1.13
CA HIS A 73 -3.45 -3.82 -1.56
C HIS A 73 -4.43 -3.41 -0.47
N ARG A 74 -4.24 -3.94 0.74
CA ARG A 74 -5.12 -3.63 1.88
C ARG A 74 -5.00 -2.18 2.33
N LEU A 75 -3.81 -1.57 2.27
CA LEU A 75 -3.65 -0.15 2.61
C LEU A 75 -4.36 0.76 1.58
N VAL A 76 -4.32 0.41 0.29
CA VAL A 76 -5.07 1.10 -0.76
C VAL A 76 -6.58 0.97 -0.51
N ALA A 77 -7.05 -0.21 -0.10
CA ALA A 77 -8.45 -0.47 0.22
C ALA A 77 -8.94 0.28 1.47
N ILE A 78 -8.12 0.41 2.52
CA ILE A 78 -8.42 1.25 3.69
C ILE A 78 -8.53 2.72 3.28
N HIS A 79 -7.61 3.17 2.41
CA HIS A 79 -7.58 4.53 1.89
C HIS A 79 -7.50 5.61 2.99
N PRO A 80 -6.47 5.58 3.86
CA PRO A 80 -6.44 6.36 5.10
C PRO A 80 -6.38 7.88 4.91
N PHE A 81 -5.80 8.37 3.81
CA PHE A 81 -5.56 9.80 3.60
C PHE A 81 -6.53 10.40 2.56
N PRO A 82 -6.75 11.73 2.56
CA PRO A 82 -7.54 12.39 1.52
C PRO A 82 -7.01 12.21 0.08
N ASN A 83 -5.69 12.09 -0.10
CA ASN A 83 -5.03 11.80 -1.38
C ASN A 83 -3.66 11.15 -1.10
N GLY A 84 -2.96 10.64 -2.12
CA GLY A 84 -1.60 10.09 -1.96
C GLY A 84 -1.56 8.61 -1.58
N ASN A 85 -2.70 7.95 -1.33
CA ASN A 85 -2.77 6.57 -0.82
C ASN A 85 -2.01 5.56 -1.69
N GLY A 86 -2.25 5.52 -3.00
CA GLY A 86 -1.56 4.57 -3.88
C GLY A 86 -0.04 4.78 -3.96
N ARG A 87 0.42 6.03 -3.91
CA ARG A 87 1.87 6.35 -3.89
C ARG A 87 2.51 5.95 -2.56
N THR A 88 1.82 6.23 -1.46
CA THR A 88 2.26 5.86 -0.11
C THR A 88 2.32 4.35 0.06
N ALA A 89 1.29 3.63 -0.40
CA ALA A 89 1.21 2.18 -0.30
C ALA A 89 2.31 1.48 -1.12
N ARG A 90 2.63 1.97 -2.32
CA ARG A 90 3.72 1.41 -3.14
C ARG A 90 5.06 1.59 -2.46
N LEU A 91 5.34 2.80 -1.95
CA LEU A 91 6.59 3.07 -1.24
C LEU A 91 6.71 2.24 0.06
N LEU A 92 5.62 2.06 0.79
CA LEU A 92 5.61 1.22 1.99
C LEU A 92 5.87 -0.26 1.66
N ALA A 93 5.30 -0.77 0.57
CA ALA A 93 5.58 -2.12 0.10
C ALA A 93 7.03 -2.28 -0.37
N ASP A 94 7.59 -1.27 -1.05
CA ASP A 94 9.00 -1.23 -1.44
C ASP A 94 9.94 -1.29 -0.22
N LEU A 95 9.67 -0.48 0.80
CA LEU A 95 10.43 -0.49 2.04
C LEU A 95 10.29 -1.83 2.80
N LEU A 96 9.08 -2.39 2.81
CA LEU A 96 8.83 -3.66 3.48
C LEU A 96 9.54 -4.83 2.78
N VAL A 97 9.46 -4.92 1.46
CA VAL A 97 10.13 -6.02 0.73
C VAL A 97 11.64 -5.93 0.84
N GLU A 98 12.21 -4.71 0.86
CA GLU A 98 13.64 -4.50 1.11
C GLU A 98 14.04 -4.94 2.53
N GLU A 99 13.24 -4.63 3.55
CA GLU A 99 13.50 -5.07 4.93
C GLU A 99 13.45 -6.60 5.07
N LEU A 100 12.61 -7.25 4.27
CA LEU A 100 12.52 -8.72 4.19
C LEU A 100 13.59 -9.35 3.28
N GLY A 101 14.55 -8.56 2.76
CA GLY A 101 15.67 -9.04 1.93
C GLY A 101 15.35 -9.24 0.45
N GLY A 102 14.19 -8.78 -0.01
CA GLY A 102 13.81 -8.77 -1.42
C GLY A 102 14.28 -7.51 -2.16
N LYS A 103 13.96 -7.44 -3.45
CA LYS A 103 14.25 -6.28 -4.31
C LYS A 103 13.05 -5.34 -4.37
N LEU A 104 13.29 -4.05 -4.59
CA LEU A 104 12.24 -3.06 -4.85
C LEU A 104 11.38 -3.47 -6.05
N PHE A 105 10.10 -3.14 -6.01
CA PHE A 105 9.15 -3.41 -7.08
C PHE A 105 9.33 -2.41 -8.23
N THR A 106 8.97 -2.85 -9.43
CA THR A 106 9.02 -2.02 -10.64
C THR A 106 7.69 -1.32 -10.88
N TRP A 107 6.58 -1.86 -10.38
CA TRP A 107 5.22 -1.30 -10.48
C TRP A 107 4.82 -0.94 -11.91
N GLY A 108 5.18 -1.77 -12.89
CA GLY A 108 4.89 -1.52 -14.30
C GLY A 108 5.69 -0.38 -14.93
N ARG A 109 6.85 -0.02 -14.36
CA ARG A 109 7.76 1.00 -14.93
C ARG A 109 8.21 0.70 -16.37
N ALA A 110 8.22 -0.56 -16.80
CA ALA A 110 8.52 -0.89 -18.19
C ALA A 110 7.47 -0.35 -19.18
N SER A 111 6.25 -0.05 -18.70
CA SER A 111 5.11 0.40 -19.51
C SER A 111 4.97 1.95 -19.56
N LEU A 112 6.02 2.69 -19.19
CA LEU A 112 6.04 4.17 -19.17
C LEU A 112 5.83 4.83 -20.54
N THR A 113 5.95 4.09 -21.65
CA THR A 113 5.59 4.58 -22.99
C THR A 113 4.08 4.76 -23.16
N ASN A 114 3.25 4.09 -22.36
CA ASN A 114 1.80 4.28 -22.34
C ASN A 114 1.23 4.27 -20.91
N ALA A 115 1.32 5.42 -20.24
CA ALA A 115 0.84 5.60 -18.86
C ALA A 115 -0.64 5.24 -18.66
N GLY A 116 -1.47 5.30 -19.71
CA GLY A 116 -2.88 4.91 -19.67
C GLY A 116 -3.07 3.40 -19.51
N GLU A 117 -2.32 2.61 -20.28
CA GLU A 117 -2.35 1.15 -20.24
C GLU A 117 -1.83 0.63 -18.89
N ALA A 118 -0.67 1.12 -18.44
CA ALA A 118 -0.10 0.73 -17.16
C ALA A 118 -1.08 0.97 -15.98
N ARG A 119 -1.80 2.10 -16.02
CA ARG A 119 -2.83 2.42 -15.04
C ARG A 119 -4.02 1.45 -15.12
N SER A 120 -4.48 1.10 -16.33
CA SER A 120 -5.58 0.15 -16.49
C SER A 120 -5.20 -1.23 -15.94
N SER A 121 -4.04 -1.76 -16.34
CA SER A 121 -3.53 -3.05 -15.86
C SER A 121 -3.39 -3.08 -14.34
N TYR A 122 -2.90 -1.99 -13.73
CA TYR A 122 -2.84 -1.86 -12.28
C TYR A 122 -4.21 -1.93 -11.61
N ILE A 123 -5.20 -1.21 -12.15
CA ILE A 123 -6.57 -1.20 -11.61
C ILE A 123 -7.22 -2.58 -11.76
N ASP A 124 -7.03 -3.25 -12.89
CA ASP A 124 -7.57 -4.59 -13.11
C ASP A 124 -6.92 -5.62 -12.19
N ALA A 125 -5.62 -5.48 -11.92
CA ALA A 125 -4.91 -6.29 -10.93
C ALA A 125 -5.41 -6.05 -9.49
N LEU A 126 -5.70 -4.80 -9.11
CA LEU A 126 -6.35 -4.49 -7.82
C LEU A 126 -7.74 -5.14 -7.73
N ARG A 127 -8.55 -5.05 -8.78
CA ARG A 127 -9.89 -5.66 -8.82
C ARG A 127 -9.83 -7.18 -8.72
N ALA A 128 -8.81 -7.83 -9.28
CA ALA A 128 -8.58 -9.25 -9.09
C ALA A 128 -8.24 -9.56 -7.63
N ALA A 129 -7.37 -8.76 -7.01
CA ALA A 129 -7.01 -8.90 -5.60
C ALA A 129 -8.21 -8.68 -4.66
N ASP A 130 -9.14 -7.78 -5.00
CA ASP A 130 -10.41 -7.60 -4.27
C ASP A 130 -11.27 -8.88 -4.26
N ARG A 131 -11.10 -9.77 -5.25
CA ARG A 131 -11.75 -11.09 -5.34
C ARG A 131 -10.87 -12.22 -4.82
N HIS A 132 -9.87 -11.90 -3.99
CA HIS A 132 -8.89 -12.82 -3.41
C HIS A 132 -7.91 -13.46 -4.40
N ASP A 133 -7.87 -13.00 -5.65
CA ASP A 133 -6.85 -13.41 -6.63
C ASP A 133 -5.69 -12.39 -6.64
N ILE A 134 -4.66 -12.68 -5.83
CA ILE A 134 -3.49 -11.79 -5.66
C ILE A 134 -2.48 -11.90 -6.81
N GLY A 135 -2.56 -12.96 -7.63
CA GLY A 135 -1.57 -13.29 -8.66
C GLY A 135 -1.33 -12.16 -9.67
N PRO A 136 -2.38 -11.55 -10.25
CA PRO A 136 -2.22 -10.43 -11.17
C PRO A 136 -1.52 -9.22 -10.55
N LEU A 137 -1.76 -8.93 -9.27
CA LEU A 137 -1.12 -7.79 -8.59
C LEU A 137 0.35 -8.06 -8.26
N LEU A 138 0.68 -9.30 -7.91
CA LEU A 138 2.07 -9.76 -7.77
C LEU A 138 2.84 -9.62 -9.09
N ALA A 139 2.26 -10.10 -10.19
CA ALA A 139 2.85 -9.99 -11.52
C ALA A 139 3.04 -8.53 -11.94
N PHE A 140 2.04 -7.68 -11.70
CA PHE A 140 2.13 -6.24 -11.97
C PHE A 140 3.21 -5.54 -11.12
N ALA A 141 3.35 -5.90 -9.84
CA ALA A 141 4.37 -5.29 -8.98
C ALA A 141 5.80 -5.56 -9.49
N ARG A 142 6.00 -6.68 -10.21
CA ARG A 142 7.29 -7.12 -10.77
C ARG A 142 7.47 -6.84 -12.27
N SER A 143 6.52 -6.17 -12.94
CA SER A 143 6.55 -5.91 -14.39
C SER A 143 7.30 -4.67 -14.83
#